data_AF-A0A7C3TKE7-F1
#
_entry.id   AF-A0A7C3TKE7-F1
#
_cell.length_a   1.000
_cell.length_b   1.000
_cell.length_c   1.000
_cell.angle_alpha   90.00
_cell.angle_beta   90.00
_cell.angle_gamma   90.00
#
_symmetry.space_group_name_H-M   'P 1'
#
loop_
_entity.id
_entity.type
_entity.pdbx_description
1 polymer ?
#
loop_
_entity_poly.entity_id
_entity_poly.type
_entity_poly.pdbx_seq_one_letter_code
_entity_poly.pdbx_strand_id
1 'polypeptide(L)'
;NKHLPYRLKPYGGSAYFCLAKKHVSYILRYIENKPDIISFFRHTFAPDEMFFQTILMNSPLKDSIVNDNLRYIDWFKRGVQLPAVLTIADVDNLTRSQKLFARKFDLDVDSKILDYIDKKNLGV
;
A
#
# COMPACT_ATOMS: atom_id res chain seq x y z
N ASN A 1 20.54 12.77 15.15
CA ASN A 1 19.08 12.62 15.13
C ASN A 1 18.46 13.59 14.13
N LYS A 2 17.93 13.09 13.01
CA LYS A 2 17.14 13.91 12.09
C LYS A 2 15.70 13.96 12.61
N HIS A 3 15.12 15.16 12.69
CA HIS A 3 13.71 15.33 13.01
C HIS A 3 12.92 15.54 11.72
N LEU A 4 11.70 15.01 11.70
CA LEU A 4 10.79 15.22 10.59
C LEU A 4 10.50 16.73 10.45
N PRO A 5 10.60 17.33 9.24
CA PRO A 5 10.39 18.77 9.06
C PRO A 5 9.00 19.23 9.49
N TYR A 6 8.88 20.54 9.76
CA TYR A 6 7.60 21.21 10.05
C TYR A 6 6.80 20.64 11.23
N ARG A 7 7.47 19.93 12.15
CA ARG A 7 6.86 19.29 13.33
C ARG A 7 5.69 18.36 12.96
N LEU A 8 5.71 17.75 11.78
CA LEU A 8 4.66 16.80 11.42
C LEU A 8 4.78 15.56 12.30
N LYS A 9 3.65 14.93 12.58
CA LYS A 9 3.62 13.62 13.22
C LYS A 9 3.90 12.54 12.18
N PRO A 10 4.81 11.58 12.42
CA PRO A 10 5.07 10.51 11.47
C PRO A 10 3.88 9.55 11.37
N TYR A 11 3.53 9.17 10.14
CA TYR A 11 2.58 8.10 9.84
C TYR A 11 3.19 7.18 8.80
N GLY A 12 2.89 5.89 8.90
CA GLY A 12 3.35 4.89 7.93
C GLY A 12 2.29 3.84 7.64
N GLY A 13 2.53 3.05 6.61
CA GLY A 13 1.65 1.98 6.17
C GLY A 13 2.21 1.30 4.93
N SER A 14 1.34 0.63 4.18
CA SER A 14 1.75 -0.04 2.95
C SER A 14 2.19 0.95 1.86
N ALA A 15 3.21 0.57 1.08
CA ALA A 15 3.57 1.22 -0.18
C ALA A 15 2.48 1.10 -1.27
N TYR A 16 1.48 0.23 -1.08
CA TYR A 16 0.33 0.11 -1.97
C TYR A 16 -0.86 0.87 -1.40
N PHE A 17 -1.44 1.77 -2.18
CA PHE A 17 -2.59 2.58 -1.80
C PHE A 17 -3.37 3.04 -3.04
N CYS A 18 -4.55 3.64 -2.83
CA CYS A 18 -5.33 4.31 -3.87
C CYS A 18 -5.55 5.76 -3.44
N LEU A 19 -5.21 6.71 -4.32
CA LEU A 19 -5.38 8.14 -4.05
C LEU A 19 -6.35 8.77 -5.05
N ALA A 20 -7.43 9.36 -4.54
CA ALA A 20 -8.26 10.24 -5.35
C ALA A 20 -7.48 11.50 -5.79
N LYS A 21 -7.85 12.07 -6.94
CA LYS A 21 -7.22 13.27 -7.54
C LYS A 21 -6.97 14.39 -6.52
N LYS A 22 -7.93 14.67 -5.62
CA LYS A 22 -7.81 15.72 -4.60
C LYS A 22 -6.60 15.52 -3.67
N HIS A 23 -6.27 14.27 -3.31
CA HIS A 23 -5.13 13.94 -2.44
C HIS A 23 -3.82 14.14 -3.20
N VAL A 24 -3.76 13.67 -4.44
CA VAL A 24 -2.59 13.85 -5.32
C VAL A 24 -2.31 15.34 -5.53
N SER A 25 -3.33 16.13 -5.88
CA SER A 25 -3.18 17.58 -6.03
C SER A 25 -2.75 18.27 -4.74
N TYR A 26 -3.21 17.80 -3.58
CA TYR A 26 -2.74 18.31 -2.30
C TYR A 26 -1.26 18.00 -2.07
N ILE A 27 -0.83 16.76 -2.29
CA ILE A 27 0.57 16.33 -2.14
C ILE A 27 1.50 17.14 -3.05
N LEU A 28 1.14 17.30 -4.33
CA LEU A 28 1.95 18.06 -5.29
C LEU A 28 2.14 19.52 -4.85
N ARG A 29 1.05 20.21 -4.47
CA ARG A 29 1.14 21.57 -3.91
C ARG A 29 1.92 21.61 -2.60
N TYR A 30 1.79 20.57 -1.76
CA TYR A 30 2.50 20.51 -0.49
C TYR A 30 4.02 20.49 -0.71
N ILE A 31 4.50 19.66 -1.64
CA ILE A 31 5.94 19.51 -1.90
C ILE A 31 6.52 20.72 -2.63
N GLU A 32 5.75 21.43 -3.45
CA GLU A 32 6.16 22.69 -4.06
C GLU A 32 6.41 23.78 -3.00
N ASN A 33 5.53 23.86 -1.99
CA ASN A 33 5.63 24.86 -0.92
C ASN A 33 6.59 24.48 0.21
N LYS A 34 6.98 23.20 0.31
CA LYS A 34 7.77 22.64 1.41
C LYS A 34 8.84 21.66 0.90
N PRO A 35 9.81 22.13 0.09
CA PRO A 35 10.78 21.25 -0.57
C PRO A 35 11.67 20.45 0.41
N ASP A 36 11.82 20.90 1.66
CA ASP A 36 12.60 20.17 2.68
C ASP A 36 12.01 18.79 2.97
N ILE A 37 10.70 18.59 2.74
CA ILE A 37 10.08 17.27 2.91
C ILE A 37 10.67 16.25 1.94
N ILE A 38 10.94 16.67 0.69
CA ILE A 38 11.56 15.81 -0.33
C ILE A 38 13.02 15.53 0.05
N SER A 39 13.75 16.54 0.52
CA SER A 39 15.13 16.38 1.01
C SER A 39 15.20 15.38 2.17
N PHE A 40 14.27 15.46 3.12
CA PHE A 40 14.20 14.52 4.25
C PHE A 40 13.94 13.08 3.77
N PHE A 41 12.89 12.85 2.98
CA PHE A 41 12.50 11.51 2.56
C PHE A 41 13.45 10.88 1.54
N ARG A 42 14.24 11.69 0.79
CA ARG A 42 15.33 11.19 -0.06
C ARG A 42 16.39 10.39 0.71
N HIS A 43 16.57 10.69 2.00
CA HIS A 43 17.53 10.03 2.88
C HIS A 43 16.84 9.17 3.96
N THR A 44 15.61 8.74 3.70
CA THR A 44 14.82 7.89 4.61
C THR A 44 14.73 6.48 4.04
N PHE A 45 14.82 5.46 4.89
CA PHE A 45 14.60 4.08 4.49
C PHE A 45 13.11 3.82 4.23
N ALA A 46 12.77 3.11 3.14
CA ALA A 46 11.39 2.83 2.71
C ALA A 46 10.46 4.07 2.72
N PRO A 47 10.83 5.16 2.01
CA PRO A 47 10.08 6.43 2.10
C PRO A 47 8.66 6.31 1.54
N ASP A 48 8.41 5.39 0.63
CA ASP A 48 7.10 5.06 0.07
C ASP A 48 6.11 4.49 1.10
N GLU A 49 6.60 3.93 2.21
CA GLU A 49 5.79 3.44 3.32
C GLU A 49 5.43 4.54 4.34
N MET A 50 5.92 5.77 4.17
CA MET A 50 5.71 6.85 5.15
C MET A 50 5.35 8.21 4.54
N PHE A 51 5.87 8.53 3.36
CA PHE A 51 5.81 9.86 2.75
C PHE A 51 4.37 10.33 2.55
N PHE A 52 3.56 9.51 1.88
CA PHE A 52 2.18 9.85 1.51
C PHE A 52 1.27 9.90 2.74
N GLN A 53 1.42 8.92 3.63
CA GLN A 53 0.67 8.77 4.87
C GLN A 53 0.97 9.96 5.79
N THR A 54 2.24 10.32 5.96
CA THR A 54 2.65 11.46 6.78
C THR A 54 2.10 12.78 6.25
N ILE A 55 2.19 13.05 4.94
CA ILE A 55 1.65 14.28 4.36
C ILE A 55 0.12 14.35 4.54
N LEU A 56 -0.61 13.28 4.18
CA LEU A 56 -2.07 13.31 4.18
C LEU A 56 -2.67 13.28 5.59
N MET A 57 -2.09 12.55 6.53
CA MET A 57 -2.59 12.48 7.91
C MET A 57 -2.35 13.76 8.70
N ASN A 58 -1.38 14.58 8.30
CA ASN A 58 -1.17 15.93 8.86
C ASN A 58 -1.90 17.04 8.07
N SER A 59 -2.75 16.67 7.11
CA SER A 59 -3.50 17.60 6.28
C SER A 59 -4.96 17.76 6.73
N PRO A 60 -5.67 18.80 6.24
CA PRO A 60 -7.12 18.90 6.37
C PRO A 60 -7.90 17.74 5.72
N LEU A 61 -7.25 16.91 4.89
CA LEU A 61 -7.88 15.75 4.23
C LEU A 61 -7.84 14.47 5.08
N LYS A 62 -7.22 14.51 6.27
CA LYS A 62 -7.03 13.33 7.14
C LYS A 62 -8.31 12.54 7.39
N ASP A 63 -9.45 13.23 7.56
CA ASP A 63 -10.72 12.60 7.91
C ASP A 63 -11.36 11.88 6.70
N SER A 64 -10.82 12.10 5.49
CA SER A 64 -11.20 11.35 4.29
C SER A 64 -10.27 10.16 3.99
N ILE A 65 -9.28 9.90 4.85
CA ILE A 65 -8.37 8.77 4.71
C ILE A 65 -8.99 7.55 5.38
N VAL A 66 -9.12 6.47 4.61
CA VAL A 66 -9.57 5.16 5.09
C VAL A 66 -8.34 4.30 5.35
N ASN A 67 -8.25 3.67 6.53
CA ASN A 67 -7.16 2.76 6.88
C ASN A 67 -7.37 1.36 6.26
N ASP A 68 -7.56 1.34 4.94
CA ASP A 68 -7.67 0.14 4.13
C ASP A 68 -7.12 0.44 2.74
N ASN A 69 -6.06 -0.26 2.35
CA ASN A 69 -5.49 -0.11 1.02
C ASN A 69 -6.18 -0.99 -0.02
N LEU A 70 -7.19 -1.80 0.32
CA LEU A 70 -7.89 -2.69 -0.61
C LEU A 70 -6.99 -3.77 -1.24
N ARG A 71 -5.86 -4.12 -0.60
CA ARG A 71 -4.96 -5.21 -1.01
C ARG A 71 -5.03 -6.36 0.01
N TYR A 72 -5.24 -7.58 -0.47
CA TYR A 72 -5.02 -8.79 0.33
C TYR A 72 -3.55 -9.15 0.29
N ILE A 73 -2.93 -9.22 1.47
CA ILE A 73 -1.53 -9.57 1.65
C ILE A 73 -1.46 -10.51 2.85
N ASP A 74 -1.00 -11.74 2.63
CA ASP A 74 -0.82 -12.70 3.71
C ASP A 74 0.59 -12.56 4.30
N TRP A 75 0.66 -12.01 5.51
CA TRP A 75 1.89 -11.86 6.29
C TRP A 75 2.09 -12.96 7.34
N PHE A 76 1.11 -13.84 7.54
CA PHE A 76 1.05 -14.74 8.69
C PHE A 76 1.20 -16.22 8.31
N LYS A 77 1.28 -16.53 7.01
CA LYS A 77 1.60 -17.88 6.54
C LYS A 77 2.90 -18.36 7.19
N ARG A 78 2.83 -19.48 7.90
CA ARG A 78 3.99 -20.02 8.64
C ARG A 78 5.12 -20.38 7.67
N GLY A 79 6.36 -20.13 8.09
CA GLY A 79 7.56 -20.52 7.34
C GLY A 79 8.08 -19.49 6.33
N VAL A 80 7.47 -18.30 6.24
CA VAL A 80 7.99 -17.19 5.41
C VAL A 80 8.29 -15.95 6.25
N GLN A 81 9.33 -15.21 5.87
CA GLN A 81 9.71 -13.93 6.51
C GLN A 81 9.13 -12.70 5.78
N LEU A 82 8.57 -12.92 4.60
CA LEU A 82 7.99 -11.91 3.71
C LEU A 82 6.54 -12.29 3.40
N PRO A 83 5.74 -11.40 2.78
CA PRO A 83 4.41 -11.76 2.34
C PRO A 83 4.43 -13.03 1.52
N ALA A 84 3.50 -13.94 1.83
CA ALA A 84 3.40 -15.23 1.20
C ALA A 84 3.19 -15.10 -0.31
N VAL A 85 3.69 -16.10 -1.05
CA VAL A 85 3.20 -16.41 -2.38
C VAL A 85 1.89 -17.16 -2.21
N LEU A 86 0.82 -16.60 -2.77
CA LEU A 86 -0.52 -17.15 -2.72
C LEU A 86 -0.63 -18.31 -3.71
N THR A 87 -1.23 -19.40 -3.27
CA THR A 87 -1.45 -20.62 -4.08
C THR A 87 -2.93 -20.96 -4.10
N ILE A 88 -3.35 -21.94 -4.90
CA ILE A 88 -4.76 -22.31 -5.03
C ILE A 88 -5.42 -22.64 -3.67
N ALA A 89 -4.64 -23.06 -2.67
CA ALA A 89 -5.09 -23.30 -1.31
C ALA A 89 -5.58 -22.04 -0.57
N ASP A 90 -5.20 -20.84 -1.04
CA ASP A 90 -5.53 -19.56 -0.41
C ASP A 90 -6.80 -18.90 -1.01
N VAL A 91 -7.43 -19.53 -2.01
CA VAL A 91 -8.58 -18.98 -2.77
C VAL A 91 -9.76 -18.58 -1.90
N ASP A 92 -10.06 -19.36 -0.85
CA ASP A 92 -11.17 -19.07 0.04
C ASP A 92 -10.92 -17.79 0.85
N ASN A 93 -9.70 -17.64 1.39
CA ASN A 93 -9.28 -16.44 2.10
C ASN A 93 -9.26 -15.23 1.17
N LEU A 94 -8.70 -15.40 -0.03
CA LEU A 94 -8.66 -14.36 -1.06
C LEU A 94 -10.08 -13.88 -1.41
N THR A 95 -11.00 -14.80 -1.67
CA THR A 95 -12.40 -14.48 -2.02
C THR A 95 -13.14 -13.80 -0.88
N ARG A 96 -12.93 -14.25 0.36
CA ARG A 96 -13.58 -13.67 1.55
C ARG A 96 -13.05 -12.28 1.90
N SER A 97 -11.86 -11.92 1.45
CA SER A 97 -11.18 -10.68 1.85
C SER A 97 -11.90 -9.39 1.40
N GLN A 98 -12.75 -9.47 0.37
CA GLN A 98 -13.40 -8.31 -0.28
C GLN A 98 -12.40 -7.24 -0.77
N LYS A 99 -11.12 -7.60 -0.94
CA LYS A 99 -10.08 -6.71 -1.44
C LYS A 99 -10.12 -6.68 -2.97
N LEU A 100 -9.73 -5.55 -3.54
CA LEU A 100 -9.72 -5.36 -5.00
C LEU A 100 -8.48 -5.98 -5.65
N PHE A 101 -7.37 -6.04 -4.91
CA PHE A 101 -6.09 -6.56 -5.38
C PHE A 101 -5.50 -7.53 -4.36
N ALA A 102 -4.54 -8.35 -4.78
CA ALA A 102 -3.80 -9.23 -3.88
C ALA A 102 -2.33 -9.37 -4.30
N ARG A 103 -1.47 -9.79 -3.37
CA ARG A 103 -0.07 -10.18 -3.64
C ARG A 103 0.45 -11.14 -2.56
N LYS A 104 1.47 -11.96 -2.83
CA LYS A 104 2.19 -12.10 -4.12
C LYS A 104 1.72 -13.34 -4.87
N PHE A 105 1.86 -13.32 -6.20
CA PHE A 105 1.63 -14.46 -7.06
C PHE A 105 2.94 -14.79 -7.77
N ASP A 106 3.16 -16.06 -8.07
CA ASP A 106 4.34 -16.54 -8.77
C ASP A 106 3.94 -17.76 -9.63
N LEU A 107 4.21 -17.66 -10.93
CA LEU A 107 3.84 -18.68 -11.92
C LEU A 107 4.58 -20.00 -11.70
N ASP A 108 5.81 -19.94 -11.20
CA ASP A 108 6.64 -21.12 -10.96
C ASP A 108 6.25 -21.84 -9.65
N VAL A 109 5.55 -21.15 -8.75
CA VAL A 109 5.05 -21.72 -7.50
C VAL A 109 3.67 -22.33 -7.69
N ASP A 110 2.71 -21.57 -8.23
CA ASP A 110 1.37 -22.08 -8.53
C ASP A 110 0.62 -21.14 -9.49
N SER A 111 0.62 -21.47 -10.78
CA SER A 111 -0.16 -20.73 -11.77
C SER A 111 -1.67 -20.95 -11.67
N LYS A 112 -2.15 -22.02 -11.02
CA LYS A 112 -3.58 -22.38 -11.01
C LYS A 112 -4.44 -21.36 -10.28
N ILE A 113 -3.89 -20.64 -9.31
CA ILE A 113 -4.60 -19.55 -8.63
C ILE A 113 -4.91 -18.41 -9.60
N LEU A 114 -4.03 -18.13 -10.56
CA LEU A 114 -4.23 -17.08 -11.56
C LEU A 114 -5.32 -17.50 -12.55
N ASP A 115 -5.28 -18.75 -13.01
CA ASP A 115 -6.35 -19.33 -13.85
C ASP A 115 -7.71 -19.26 -13.15
N TYR A 116 -7.75 -19.55 -11.84
CA TYR A 116 -8.98 -19.43 -11.05
C TYR A 116 -9.48 -17.98 -10.96
N ILE A 117 -8.58 -17.02 -10.73
CA ILE A 117 -8.91 -15.59 -10.64
C ILE A 117 -9.45 -15.09 -11.99
N ASP A 118 -8.79 -15.44 -13.10
CA ASP A 118 -9.19 -15.04 -14.45
C ASP A 118 -10.55 -15.64 -14.81
N LYS A 119 -10.74 -16.95 -14.58
CA LYS A 119 -12.03 -17.60 -14.80
C LYS A 119 -13.16 -16.97 -13.99
N LYS A 120 -12.89 -16.59 -12.75
CA LYS A 120 -13.89 -15.98 -11.86
C LYS A 120 -14.23 -14.54 -12.25
N ASN A 121 -13.26 -13.75 -12.69
CA ASN A 121 -13.44 -12.31 -12.95
C ASN A 121 -13.76 -11.98 -14.41
N LEU A 122 -13.26 -12.78 -15.34
CA LEU A 122 -13.35 -12.53 -16.79
C LEU A 122 -14.22 -13.59 -17.50
N GLY A 123 -14.48 -14.73 -16.87
CA GLY A 123 -15.28 -15.81 -17.46
C GLY A 123 -14.59 -16.55 -18.61
N VAL A 124 -13.27 -16.40 -18.75
CA VAL A 124 -12.43 -17.06 -19.76
C VAL A 124 -11.56 -18.16 -19.14
#